data_AF-A0A9P5YFU7-F1
#
_entry.id   AF-A0A9P5YFU7-F1
#
_cell.length_a   1.000
_cell.length_b   1.000
_cell.length_c   1.000
_cell.angle_alpha   90.00
_cell.angle_beta   90.00
_cell.angle_gamma   90.00
#
_symmetry.space_group_name_H-M   'P 1'
#
loop_
_entity.id
_entity.type
_entity.pdbx_description
1 polymer ?
#
loop_
_entity_poly.entity_id
_entity_poly.type
_entity_poly.pdbx_seq_one_letter_code
_entity_poly.pdbx_strand_id
1 'polypeptide(L)'
;AWRGHDYPEFLPLHDLSGALFNPDPVLLRVEESNHYPLHGNASDDLWFSPTSAGWGYTHLGPEDRNFMVTVFHELHCLRVLNFAIGDSVNLGHVHHCLNYFRQATLCSADLTLEPGDFVTRNFETDRVGALHTCKDWSVVYDLMQERWDHWVEFGQRGSK
;
A
#
# COMPACT_ATOMS: atom_id res chain seq x y z
N ALA A 1 6.58 26.37 -7.41
CA ALA A 1 7.63 26.18 -8.42
C ALA A 1 8.44 24.94 -8.08
N TRP A 2 8.29 23.84 -8.82
CA TRP A 2 8.81 22.46 -8.64
C TRP A 2 10.29 22.25 -8.24
N ARG A 3 10.84 22.95 -7.24
CA ARG A 3 12.24 22.89 -6.78
C ARG A 3 12.33 22.52 -5.31
N GLY A 4 13.24 21.62 -4.95
CA GLY A 4 13.31 21.09 -3.59
C GLY A 4 11.96 20.50 -3.16
N HIS A 5 11.41 21.00 -2.04
CA HIS A 5 10.10 20.62 -1.48
C HIS A 5 8.90 21.39 -2.04
N ASP A 6 9.09 22.26 -3.03
CA ASP A 6 8.00 23.05 -3.64
C ASP A 6 7.27 22.21 -4.72
N TYR A 7 6.63 21.12 -4.30
CA TYR A 7 5.75 20.26 -5.10
C TYR A 7 4.49 19.93 -4.28
N PRO A 8 3.34 19.65 -4.92
CA PRO A 8 2.13 19.24 -4.22
C PRO A 8 2.39 17.92 -3.48
N GLU A 9 1.82 17.78 -2.29
CA GLU A 9 1.95 16.58 -1.46
C GLU A 9 1.31 15.35 -2.13
N PHE A 10 0.18 15.54 -2.79
CA PHE A 10 -0.57 14.50 -3.50
C PHE A 10 -0.45 14.65 -5.01
N LEU A 11 -0.55 13.52 -5.72
CA LEU A 11 -0.63 13.49 -7.18
C LEU A 11 -1.82 14.33 -7.67
N PRO A 12 -1.58 15.41 -8.45
CA PRO A 12 -2.67 16.19 -9.02
C PRO A 12 -3.45 15.37 -10.04
N LEU A 13 -4.70 15.05 -9.73
CA LEU A 13 -5.58 14.32 -10.64
C LEU A 13 -6.30 15.32 -11.56
N HIS A 14 -5.87 15.35 -12.82
CA HIS A 14 -6.47 16.17 -13.86
C HIS A 14 -7.32 15.30 -14.81
N ASP A 15 -8.50 15.78 -15.16
CA ASP A 15 -9.30 15.16 -16.22
C ASP A 15 -8.74 15.48 -17.62
N LEU A 16 -9.38 14.95 -18.67
CA LEU A 16 -8.97 15.17 -20.06
C LEU A 16 -9.05 16.65 -20.50
N SER A 17 -9.75 17.50 -19.75
CA SER A 17 -9.83 18.96 -19.97
C SER A 17 -8.78 19.75 -19.18
N GLY A 18 -8.04 19.09 -18.30
CA GLY A 18 -7.04 19.69 -17.40
C GLY A 18 -7.61 20.16 -16.07
N ALA A 19 -8.90 19.94 -15.78
CA ALA A 19 -9.51 20.33 -14.51
C ALA A 19 -9.13 19.36 -13.39
N LEU A 20 -8.84 19.89 -12.20
CA LEU A 20 -8.62 19.08 -11.01
C LEU A 20 -9.93 18.38 -10.61
N PHE A 21 -9.85 17.10 -10.29
CA PHE A 21 -10.98 16.34 -9.78
C PHE A 21 -10.57 15.43 -8.62
N ASN A 22 -11.56 15.07 -7.79
CA ASN A 22 -11.40 14.07 -6.74
C ASN A 22 -12.17 12.81 -7.17
N PRO A 23 -11.56 11.62 -7.20
CA PRO A 23 -12.26 10.41 -7.61
C PRO A 23 -13.38 10.08 -6.64
N ASP A 24 -14.54 9.70 -7.20
CA ASP A 24 -15.64 9.19 -6.40
C ASP A 24 -15.24 7.87 -5.71
N PRO A 25 -15.73 7.61 -4.49
CA PRO A 25 -15.52 6.32 -3.85
C PRO A 25 -16.10 5.18 -4.68
N VAL A 26 -15.33 4.10 -4.83
CA VAL A 26 -15.77 2.87 -5.51
C VAL A 26 -15.85 1.71 -4.54
N LEU A 27 -16.75 0.76 -4.80
CA LEU A 27 -16.84 -0.47 -4.02
C LEU A 27 -15.85 -1.51 -4.55
N LEU A 28 -14.93 -1.94 -3.69
CA LEU A 28 -14.07 -3.08 -3.94
C LEU A 28 -14.60 -4.30 -3.18
N ARG A 29 -14.81 -5.42 -3.90
CA ARG A 29 -15.04 -6.73 -3.27
C ARG A 29 -13.69 -7.33 -2.89
N VAL A 30 -13.53 -7.61 -1.60
CA VAL A 30 -12.39 -8.35 -1.04
C VAL A 30 -12.72 -9.84 -1.12
N GLU A 31 -11.88 -10.61 -1.81
CA GLU A 31 -12.04 -12.06 -1.96
C GLU A 31 -10.68 -12.79 -2.02
N GLU A 32 -10.67 -14.03 -1.57
CA GLU A 32 -9.52 -14.93 -1.72
C GLU A 32 -9.33 -15.30 -3.18
N SER A 33 -8.07 -15.45 -3.61
CA SER A 33 -7.76 -15.78 -5.00
C SER A 33 -6.59 -16.75 -5.08
N ASN A 34 -6.58 -17.66 -6.05
CA ASN A 34 -5.36 -18.40 -6.40
C ASN A 34 -4.41 -17.58 -7.30
N HIS A 35 -4.80 -16.35 -7.65
CA HIS A 35 -3.93 -15.38 -8.30
C HIS A 35 -2.87 -14.87 -7.31
N TYR A 36 -1.74 -14.38 -7.83
CA TYR A 36 -0.58 -13.98 -7.02
C TYR A 36 0.05 -15.13 -6.19
N PRO A 37 0.45 -16.25 -6.81
CA PRO A 37 1.07 -17.36 -6.09
C PRO A 37 2.41 -16.92 -5.47
N LEU A 38 2.80 -17.53 -4.35
CA LEU A 38 4.08 -17.18 -3.69
C LEU A 38 5.32 -17.68 -4.45
N HIS A 39 5.15 -18.77 -5.21
CA HIS A 39 6.23 -19.43 -5.93
C HIS A 39 5.79 -19.84 -7.34
N GLY A 40 6.77 -20.24 -8.14
CA GLY A 40 6.59 -20.68 -9.52
C GLY A 40 6.85 -19.56 -10.52
N ASN A 41 6.98 -19.94 -11.79
CA ASN A 41 7.47 -19.06 -12.85
C ASN A 41 6.58 -17.83 -13.08
N ALA A 42 5.29 -17.93 -12.78
CA ALA A 42 4.33 -16.82 -12.93
C ALA A 42 4.23 -15.92 -11.69
N SER A 43 4.84 -16.29 -10.56
CA SER A 43 4.69 -15.55 -9.29
C SER A 43 5.09 -14.09 -9.45
N ASP A 44 6.30 -13.87 -9.98
CA ASP A 44 6.84 -12.53 -10.12
C ASP A 44 5.98 -11.64 -11.01
N ASP A 45 5.66 -12.12 -12.22
CA ASP A 45 4.83 -11.39 -13.18
C ASP A 45 3.47 -11.02 -12.59
N LEU A 46 2.87 -11.94 -11.83
CA LEU A 46 1.59 -11.70 -11.20
C LEU A 46 1.70 -10.67 -10.07
N TRP A 47 2.69 -10.77 -9.18
CA TRP A 47 2.92 -9.76 -8.13
C TRP A 47 3.36 -8.41 -8.69
N PHE A 48 3.91 -8.37 -9.90
CA PHE A 48 4.22 -7.15 -10.62
C PHE A 48 3.00 -6.55 -11.34
N SER A 49 2.02 -7.36 -11.73
CA SER A 49 0.86 -6.92 -12.53
C SER A 49 0.03 -5.75 -11.98
N PRO A 50 -0.08 -5.50 -10.65
CA PRO A 50 -0.80 -4.33 -10.12
C PRO A 50 -0.08 -2.99 -10.32
N THR A 51 1.15 -2.99 -10.84
CA THR A 51 1.88 -1.77 -11.14
C THR A 51 1.15 -0.90 -12.17
N SER A 52 1.43 0.41 -12.16
CA SER A 52 1.07 1.29 -13.27
C SER A 52 2.10 1.24 -14.40
N ALA A 53 1.75 1.85 -15.53
CA ALA A 53 2.73 2.34 -16.49
C ALA A 53 3.80 3.18 -15.78
N GLY A 54 5.05 3.11 -16.27
CA GLY A 54 6.17 3.77 -15.60
C GLY A 54 6.58 3.10 -14.28
N TRP A 55 6.12 1.88 -13.99
CA TRP A 55 6.50 1.12 -12.78
C TRP A 55 6.12 1.82 -11.46
N GLY A 56 5.05 2.63 -11.47
CA GLY A 56 4.64 3.45 -10.33
C GLY A 56 5.28 4.84 -10.27
N TYR A 57 6.25 5.12 -11.15
CA TYR A 57 6.85 6.44 -11.28
C TYR A 57 6.03 7.37 -12.18
N THR A 58 6.07 8.65 -11.85
CA THR A 58 5.52 9.75 -12.62
C THR A 58 6.56 10.86 -12.74
N HIS A 59 6.47 11.63 -13.82
CA HIS A 59 7.31 12.80 -14.02
C HIS A 59 6.45 14.07 -14.04
N LEU A 60 6.78 15.04 -13.19
CA LEU A 60 5.94 16.21 -12.94
C LEU A 60 6.74 17.52 -12.95
N GLY A 61 6.04 18.59 -13.32
CA GLY A 61 6.56 19.96 -13.34
C GLY A 61 7.44 20.29 -14.56
N PRO A 62 7.88 21.55 -14.70
CA PRO A 62 8.61 22.03 -15.88
C PRO A 62 9.98 21.37 -16.11
N GLU A 63 10.56 20.75 -15.07
CA GLU A 63 11.87 20.09 -15.11
C GLU A 63 11.73 18.56 -15.16
N ASP A 64 10.53 18.03 -15.41
CA ASP A 64 10.26 16.59 -15.58
C ASP A 64 10.75 15.73 -14.40
N ARG A 65 10.52 16.21 -13.18
CA ARG A 65 11.04 15.58 -11.95
C ARG A 65 10.35 14.25 -11.70
N ASN A 66 11.16 13.23 -11.38
CA ASN A 66 10.69 11.89 -11.07
C ASN A 66 10.15 11.80 -9.64
N PHE A 67 8.95 11.24 -9.50
CA PHE A 67 8.30 10.89 -8.24
C PHE A 67 7.71 9.48 -8.32
N MET A 68 7.59 8.80 -7.19
CA MET A 68 6.82 7.57 -7.05
C MET A 68 5.51 7.87 -6.33
N VAL A 69 4.40 7.25 -6.74
CA VAL A 69 3.12 7.37 -6.01
C VAL A 69 3.06 6.29 -4.93
N THR A 70 2.73 6.66 -3.69
CA THR A 70 2.79 5.76 -2.52
C THR A 70 2.08 4.44 -2.72
N VAL A 71 0.86 4.41 -3.27
CA VAL A 71 0.13 3.16 -3.56
C VAL A 71 0.95 2.17 -4.41
N PHE A 72 1.75 2.64 -5.36
CA PHE A 72 2.58 1.76 -6.19
C PHE A 72 3.86 1.35 -5.47
N HIS A 73 4.40 2.19 -4.58
CA HIS A 73 5.50 1.81 -3.70
C HIS A 73 5.06 0.70 -2.72
N GLU A 74 3.86 0.80 -2.14
CA GLU A 74 3.30 -0.24 -1.27
C GLU A 74 3.14 -1.58 -2.01
N LEU A 75 2.57 -1.55 -3.23
CA LEU A 75 2.44 -2.76 -4.07
C LEU A 75 3.79 -3.35 -4.46
N HIS A 76 4.79 -2.50 -4.77
CA HIS A 76 6.16 -2.92 -5.02
C HIS A 76 6.77 -3.62 -3.79
N CYS A 77 6.59 -3.05 -2.60
CA CYS A 77 7.07 -3.64 -1.35
C CYS A 77 6.42 -5.00 -1.07
N LEU A 78 5.13 -5.18 -1.37
CA LEU A 78 4.48 -6.49 -1.24
C LEU A 78 5.10 -7.55 -2.19
N ARG A 79 5.45 -7.16 -3.43
CA ARG A 79 6.20 -8.03 -4.36
C ARG A 79 7.59 -8.37 -3.81
N VAL A 80 8.31 -7.42 -3.24
CA VAL A 80 9.64 -7.65 -2.65
C VAL A 80 9.54 -8.58 -1.42
N LEU A 81 8.52 -8.38 -0.57
CA LEU A 81 8.24 -9.27 0.55
C LEU A 81 7.91 -10.68 0.08
N ASN A 82 7.18 -10.82 -1.03
CA ASN A 82 6.91 -12.12 -1.63
C ASN A 82 8.22 -12.89 -1.94
N PHE A 83 9.25 -12.22 -2.45
CA PHE A 83 10.56 -12.84 -2.69
C PHE A 83 11.32 -13.23 -1.42
N ALA A 84 11.07 -12.55 -0.30
CA ALA A 84 11.73 -12.83 0.97
C ALA A 84 11.12 -14.02 1.72
N ILE A 85 9.99 -14.57 1.26
CA ILE A 85 9.34 -15.70 1.90
C ILE A 85 10.13 -16.99 1.65
N GLY A 86 10.60 -17.60 2.73
CA GLY A 86 11.27 -18.90 2.71
C GLY A 86 10.34 -20.09 2.99
N ASP A 87 10.87 -21.29 2.78
CA ASP A 87 10.11 -22.56 2.81
C ASP A 87 9.55 -22.97 4.17
N SER A 88 9.94 -22.31 5.26
CA SER A 88 9.55 -22.67 6.64
C SER A 88 8.21 -22.08 7.09
N VAL A 89 7.54 -21.31 6.24
CA VAL A 89 6.28 -20.64 6.59
C VAL A 89 5.07 -21.39 6.04
N ASN A 90 3.90 -21.14 6.64
CA ASN A 90 2.64 -21.60 6.07
C ASN A 90 2.31 -20.78 4.81
N LEU A 91 2.64 -21.31 3.64
CA LEU A 91 2.47 -20.65 2.35
C LEU A 91 1.01 -20.23 2.08
N GLY A 92 0.03 -21.04 2.48
CA GLY A 92 -1.38 -20.69 2.32
C GLY A 92 -1.76 -19.47 3.16
N HIS A 93 -1.25 -19.39 4.39
CA HIS A 93 -1.50 -18.25 5.27
C HIS A 93 -0.79 -16.99 4.77
N VAL A 94 0.45 -17.11 4.32
CA VAL A 94 1.19 -15.94 3.82
C VAL A 94 0.61 -15.42 2.51
N HIS A 95 0.17 -16.32 1.62
CA HIS A 95 -0.54 -15.96 0.40
C HIS A 95 -1.81 -15.14 0.73
N HIS A 96 -2.64 -15.65 1.65
CA HIS A 96 -3.82 -14.97 2.15
C HIS A 96 -3.50 -13.58 2.69
N CYS A 97 -2.51 -13.46 3.59
CA CYS A 97 -2.12 -12.19 4.19
C CYS A 97 -1.61 -11.17 3.14
N LEU A 98 -0.73 -11.58 2.23
CA LEU A 98 -0.20 -10.66 1.22
C LEU A 98 -1.28 -10.21 0.24
N ASN A 99 -2.21 -11.09 -0.16
CA ASN A 99 -3.34 -10.69 -0.99
C ASN A 99 -4.28 -9.74 -0.25
N TYR A 100 -4.49 -9.93 1.06
CA TYR A 100 -5.27 -9.00 1.88
C TYR A 100 -4.62 -7.61 1.96
N PHE A 101 -3.30 -7.53 2.15
CA PHE A 101 -2.59 -6.24 2.10
C PHE A 101 -2.67 -5.58 0.73
N ARG A 102 -2.51 -6.34 -0.36
CA ARG A 102 -2.68 -5.83 -1.73
C ARG A 102 -4.06 -5.20 -1.92
N GLN A 103 -5.10 -5.87 -1.43
CA GLN A 103 -6.48 -5.37 -1.52
C GLN A 103 -6.71 -4.14 -0.63
N ALA A 104 -6.13 -4.10 0.57
CA ALA A 104 -6.20 -2.95 1.46
C ALA A 104 -5.52 -1.71 0.87
N THR A 105 -4.31 -1.86 0.34
CA THR A 105 -3.58 -0.82 -0.40
C THR A 105 -4.40 -0.27 -1.56
N LEU A 106 -5.04 -1.13 -2.35
CA LEU A 106 -5.91 -0.66 -3.44
C LEU A 106 -7.19 0.01 -2.95
N CYS A 107 -7.77 -0.45 -1.83
CA CYS A 107 -9.00 0.12 -1.26
C CYS A 107 -8.78 1.50 -0.62
N SER A 108 -7.58 1.76 -0.11
CA SER A 108 -7.20 3.01 0.54
C SER A 108 -5.96 3.59 -0.14
N ALA A 109 -5.98 3.65 -1.46
CA ALA A 109 -4.85 4.07 -2.28
C ALA A 109 -4.32 5.44 -1.85
N ASP A 110 -3.10 5.46 -1.33
CA ASP A 110 -2.40 6.69 -0.97
C ASP A 110 -1.75 7.30 -2.22
N LEU A 111 -2.19 8.50 -2.58
CA LEU A 111 -1.73 9.24 -3.76
C LEU A 111 -0.61 10.23 -3.44
N THR A 112 0.00 10.13 -2.26
CA THR A 112 1.15 10.95 -1.87
C THR A 112 2.31 10.75 -2.84
N LEU A 113 3.01 11.85 -3.15
CA LEU A 113 4.18 11.87 -4.02
C LEU A 113 5.46 11.70 -3.21
N GLU A 114 6.19 10.63 -3.51
CA GLU A 114 7.49 10.32 -2.92
C GLU A 114 8.64 10.68 -3.88
N PRO A 115 9.73 11.27 -3.41
CA PRO A 115 10.93 11.46 -4.23
C PRO A 115 11.45 10.12 -4.78
N GLY A 116 11.67 10.04 -6.10
CA GLY A 116 12.06 8.79 -6.77
C GLY A 116 13.49 8.30 -6.50
N ASP A 117 14.26 8.96 -5.66
CA ASP A 117 15.64 8.63 -5.33
C ASP A 117 15.78 7.71 -4.10
N PHE A 118 14.68 7.26 -3.49
CA PHE A 118 14.66 6.56 -2.20
C PHE A 118 15.61 5.36 -2.08
N VAL A 119 15.90 4.64 -3.17
CA VAL A 119 16.84 3.50 -3.19
C VAL A 119 18.31 3.88 -3.07
N THR A 120 18.69 5.13 -3.34
CA THR A 120 20.08 5.60 -3.29
C THR A 120 20.36 6.55 -2.13
N ARG A 121 19.35 6.81 -1.28
CA ARG A 121 19.46 7.73 -0.15
C ARG A 121 20.12 7.09 1.06
N ASN A 122 20.85 7.90 1.80
CA ASN A 122 21.31 7.54 3.13
C ASN A 122 20.27 7.95 4.18
N PHE A 123 19.54 6.97 4.72
CA PHE A 123 18.51 7.21 5.74
C PHE A 123 19.07 7.66 7.11
N GLU A 124 20.38 7.66 7.32
CA GLU A 124 21.01 8.20 8.52
C GLU A 124 21.20 9.72 8.43
N THR A 125 21.43 10.25 7.23
CA THR A 125 21.74 11.68 7.00
C THR A 125 20.60 12.45 6.33
N ASP A 126 19.79 11.79 5.51
CA ASP A 126 18.81 12.43 4.61
C ASP A 126 17.39 11.93 4.87
N ARG A 127 16.99 11.91 6.14
CA ARG A 127 15.63 11.53 6.54
C ARG A 127 14.62 12.52 5.98
N VAL A 128 13.89 12.11 4.97
CA VAL A 128 12.70 12.81 4.49
C VAL A 128 11.52 11.87 4.66
N GLY A 129 10.56 12.28 5.47
CA GLY A 129 9.25 11.65 5.56
C GLY A 129 8.24 12.38 4.71
N ALA A 130 7.23 11.67 4.22
CA ALA A 130 6.02 12.28 3.72
C ALA A 130 4.97 12.32 4.84
N LEU A 131 4.10 13.32 4.80
CA LEU A 131 2.91 13.33 5.64
C LEU A 131 1.87 12.48 4.92
N HIS A 132 1.25 11.58 5.68
CA HIS A 132 0.18 10.70 5.18
C HIS A 132 -1.09 11.01 5.98
N THR A 133 -2.23 11.05 5.31
CA THR A 133 -3.52 11.21 5.99
C THR A 133 -4.08 9.84 6.36
N CYS A 134 -3.92 9.46 7.62
CA CYS A 134 -4.37 8.16 8.14
C CYS A 134 -5.68 8.30 8.95
N LYS A 135 -6.42 7.19 9.07
CA LYS A 135 -7.49 7.05 10.08
C LYS A 135 -6.85 6.86 11.46
N ASP A 136 -7.52 7.32 12.51
CA ASP A 136 -7.08 7.07 13.89
C ASP A 136 -7.20 5.58 14.22
N TRP A 137 -6.05 4.91 14.30
CA TRP A 137 -5.96 3.48 14.58
C TRP A 137 -6.05 3.17 16.08
N SER A 138 -5.78 4.13 16.96
CA SER A 138 -5.67 3.90 18.41
C SER A 138 -6.98 3.40 19.02
N VAL A 139 -8.10 4.01 18.58
CA VAL A 139 -9.46 3.62 18.96
C VAL A 139 -9.77 2.16 18.63
N VAL A 140 -9.16 1.59 17.58
CA VAL A 140 -9.35 0.18 17.21
C VAL A 140 -8.70 -0.75 18.22
N TYR A 141 -7.53 -0.40 18.76
CA TYR A 141 -6.84 -1.24 19.76
C TYR A 141 -7.65 -1.30 21.05
N ASP A 142 -8.15 -0.16 21.53
CA ASP A 142 -8.99 -0.10 22.73
C ASP A 142 -10.24 -0.96 22.55
N LEU A 143 -10.91 -0.83 21.39
CA LEU A 143 -12.08 -1.63 21.06
C LEU A 143 -11.76 -3.13 20.97
N MET A 144 -10.63 -3.51 20.36
CA MET A 144 -10.26 -4.92 20.21
C MET A 144 -9.93 -5.58 21.54
N GLN A 145 -9.25 -4.86 22.42
CA GLN A 145 -9.00 -5.33 23.79
C GLN A 145 -10.31 -5.53 24.55
N GLU A 146 -11.22 -4.54 24.52
CA GLU A 146 -12.55 -4.65 25.16
C GLU A 146 -13.33 -5.87 24.64
N ARG A 147 -13.34 -6.09 23.32
CA ARG A 147 -14.03 -7.22 22.68
C ARG A 147 -13.42 -8.56 23.09
N TRP A 148 -12.09 -8.63 23.18
CA TRP A 148 -11.38 -9.82 23.61
C TRP A 148 -11.69 -10.16 25.07
N ASP A 149 -11.62 -9.17 25.97
CA ASP A 149 -11.91 -9.35 27.39
C ASP A 149 -13.36 -9.82 27.60
N HIS A 150 -14.32 -9.22 26.90
CA HIS A 150 -15.71 -9.67 26.90
C HIS A 150 -15.86 -11.12 26.41
N TRP A 151 -15.16 -11.52 25.35
CA TRP A 151 -15.19 -12.90 24.86
C TRP A 151 -14.58 -13.89 25.87
N VAL A 152 -13.47 -13.53 26.52
CA VAL A 152 -12.85 -14.37 27.55
C VAL A 152 -13.78 -14.54 28.75
N GLU A 153 -14.40 -13.47 29.24
CA GLU A 153 -15.24 -13.48 30.45
C GLU A 153 -16.61 -14.18 30.24
N PHE A 154 -17.23 -13.99 29.07
CA PHE A 154 -18.59 -14.44 28.80
C PHE A 154 -18.70 -15.48 27.68
N GLY A 155 -17.82 -15.46 26.69
CA GLY A 155 -17.81 -16.41 25.57
C GLY A 155 -17.44 -17.84 25.97
N GLN A 156 -16.68 -18.02 27.05
CA GLN A 156 -16.35 -19.36 27.57
C GLN A 156 -17.50 -20.02 28.38
N ARG A 157 -18.56 -19.29 28.74
CA ARG A 157 -19.70 -19.83 29.51
C ARG A 157 -20.75 -20.56 28.66
N GLY A 158 -20.70 -20.43 27.34
CA GLY A 158 -21.65 -21.03 26.40
C GLY A 158 -21.16 -22.29 25.67
N SER A 159 -19.97 -22.79 26.02
CA SER A 159 -19.35 -23.97 25.38
C SER A 159 -19.23 -25.18 26.34
N LYS A 160 -20.22 -25.36 27.22
CA LYS A 160 -20.45 -26.59 27.98
C LYS A 160 -21.86 -27.11 27.73
#